data_AF-D6PBB4-F1
#
_entry.id   AF-D6PBB4-F1
#
_cell.length_a   1.000
_cell.length_b   1.000
_cell.length_c   1.000
_cell.angle_alpha   90.00
_cell.angle_beta   90.00
_cell.angle_gamma   90.00
#
_symmetry.space_group_name_H-M   'P 1'
#
loop_
_entity.id
_entity.type
_entity.pdbx_description
1 polymer ?
#
loop_
_entity_poly.entity_id
_entity_poly.type
_entity_poly.pdbx_seq_one_letter_code
_entity_poly.pdbx_strand_id
1 'polypeptide(L)'
;MGIPYDDERGYAICGAMTAIMCGESYATSAEMASILGPYPDYERNKEHMLKVMRNHRRAAYGTNDDEYEGLTVKPMSIDSKKCPKDLLEAARNAWDVALREGEEHGYRNAQTTVIAPTGTIGLVMGADTTGVEPQFSLVQYKTLAGGGSLRIVNSGVSNALKRLGYSDKETTEIEQYITGTKTLSNCPHLSAEKLTKMGLDINTIKKLEDSFGDVFDIRSAFSPAILGEKICKDTLGMSQEDYDNPFFDVLSHMGLSSDEIDTANDYVFGYNMIEGAPGLKEEHLAVFDCATPCGKYGKRSIDWKAHVMMMAAAQPFISGAISKTINMPSNSTVEEIRDAYNLSHLTMNKACAVYRDCSKLSQPLMNQLVDSSAMEDDEEVEELVVTKMVEEVVKVLPVPEVDARPVAQSMVNYIATRRQLPNKKKGDNIKARIGGHSVR
;
A
#
# COMPACT_ATOMS: atom_id res chain seq x y z
N MET A 1 -8.08 14.56 2.85
CA MET A 1 -8.67 15.37 3.95
C MET A 1 -7.65 16.21 4.71
N GLY A 2 -6.34 16.08 4.46
CA GLY A 2 -5.32 16.75 5.28
C GLY A 2 -5.19 16.12 6.67
N ILE A 3 -5.58 14.85 6.82
CA ILE A 3 -5.59 14.11 8.09
C ILE A 3 -4.66 12.91 7.90
N PRO A 4 -3.69 12.69 8.80
CA PRO A 4 -2.87 11.48 8.80
C PRO A 4 -3.70 10.20 8.91
N TYR A 5 -3.19 9.11 8.37
CA TYR A 5 -3.82 7.80 8.53
C TYR A 5 -3.80 7.33 10.00
N ASP A 6 -2.69 7.63 10.70
CA ASP A 6 -2.52 7.42 12.14
C ASP A 6 -3.02 8.63 12.94
N ASP A 7 -4.34 8.86 12.92
CA ASP A 7 -4.98 9.97 13.63
C ASP A 7 -6.36 9.56 14.12
N GLU A 8 -6.69 9.91 15.37
CA GLU A 8 -8.00 9.62 15.98
C GLU A 8 -9.18 10.18 15.16
N ARG A 9 -8.99 11.30 14.46
CA ARG A 9 -9.99 11.86 13.51
C ARG A 9 -10.19 10.93 12.33
N GLY A 10 -9.10 10.36 11.79
CA GLY A 10 -9.14 9.37 10.72
C GLY A 10 -9.91 8.13 11.12
N TYR A 11 -9.65 7.60 12.32
CA TYR A 11 -10.36 6.46 12.87
C TYR A 11 -11.84 6.74 13.08
N ALA A 12 -12.20 7.90 13.65
CA ALA A 12 -13.59 8.29 13.86
C ALA A 12 -14.35 8.42 12.54
N ILE A 13 -13.73 9.00 11.50
CA ILE A 13 -14.31 9.09 10.16
C ILE A 13 -14.49 7.70 9.54
N CYS A 14 -13.47 6.83 9.64
CA CYS A 14 -13.53 5.46 9.14
C CYS A 14 -14.67 4.67 9.79
N GLY A 15 -14.78 4.74 11.13
CA GLY A 15 -15.85 4.10 11.87
C GLY A 15 -17.23 4.62 11.46
N ALA A 16 -17.39 5.94 11.33
CA ALA A 16 -18.67 6.53 10.95
C ALA A 16 -19.07 6.20 9.50
N MET A 17 -18.16 6.27 8.53
CA MET A 17 -18.45 5.85 7.14
C MET A 17 -18.86 4.37 7.07
N THR A 18 -18.14 3.52 7.80
CA THR A 18 -18.44 2.08 7.84
C THR A 18 -19.77 1.80 8.53
N ALA A 19 -20.07 2.52 9.62
CA ALA A 19 -21.34 2.48 10.33
C ALA A 19 -22.52 2.86 9.44
N ILE A 20 -22.40 3.91 8.65
CA ILE A 20 -23.44 4.32 7.68
C ILE A 20 -23.68 3.19 6.68
N MET A 21 -22.63 2.74 5.97
CA MET A 21 -22.78 1.72 4.92
C MET A 21 -23.43 0.43 5.44
N CYS A 22 -23.01 -0.04 6.62
CA CYS A 22 -23.54 -1.28 7.19
C CYS A 22 -24.92 -1.10 7.82
N GLY A 23 -25.16 0.01 8.51
CA GLY A 23 -26.46 0.34 9.08
C GLY A 23 -27.53 0.43 8.00
N GLU A 24 -27.26 1.19 6.94
CA GLU A 24 -28.15 1.29 5.77
C GLU A 24 -28.40 -0.08 5.13
N SER A 25 -27.35 -0.90 4.97
CA SER A 25 -27.51 -2.25 4.42
C SER A 25 -28.44 -3.14 5.27
N TYR A 26 -28.37 -3.03 6.60
CA TYR A 26 -29.26 -3.77 7.49
C TYR A 26 -30.67 -3.18 7.56
N ALA A 27 -30.82 -1.86 7.47
CA ALA A 27 -32.12 -1.19 7.32
C ALA A 27 -32.82 -1.67 6.04
N THR A 28 -32.12 -1.67 4.90
CA THR A 28 -32.64 -2.23 3.65
C THR A 28 -32.96 -3.72 3.79
N SER A 29 -32.14 -4.48 4.51
CA SER A 29 -32.42 -5.91 4.75
C SER A 29 -33.71 -6.13 5.57
N ALA A 30 -34.02 -5.24 6.51
CA ALA A 30 -35.26 -5.27 7.27
C ALA A 30 -36.46 -4.83 6.43
N GLU A 31 -36.31 -3.80 5.61
CA GLU A 31 -37.32 -3.39 4.63
C GLU A 31 -37.67 -4.55 3.68
N MET A 32 -36.66 -5.25 3.14
CA MET A 32 -36.88 -6.44 2.32
C MET A 32 -37.62 -7.55 3.08
N ALA A 33 -37.35 -7.72 4.38
CA ALA A 33 -38.02 -8.72 5.21
C ALA A 33 -39.51 -8.40 5.42
N SER A 34 -39.89 -7.13 5.46
CA SER A 34 -41.30 -6.71 5.58
C SER A 34 -42.16 -7.19 4.40
N ILE A 35 -41.55 -7.37 3.22
CA ILE A 35 -42.23 -7.80 1.99
C ILE A 35 -42.04 -9.29 1.73
N LEU A 36 -40.81 -9.80 1.90
CA LEU A 36 -40.41 -11.14 1.48
C LEU A 36 -40.32 -12.16 2.64
N GLY A 37 -40.51 -11.70 3.87
CA GLY A 37 -40.17 -12.42 5.09
C GLY A 37 -38.65 -12.42 5.37
N PRO A 38 -38.24 -12.67 6.62
CA PRO A 38 -36.84 -12.75 7.00
C PRO A 38 -36.14 -13.99 6.39
N TYR A 39 -34.82 -14.14 6.59
CA TYR A 39 -34.11 -15.33 6.14
C TYR A 39 -34.64 -16.61 6.84
N PRO A 40 -34.52 -17.80 6.22
CA PRO A 40 -35.24 -19.02 6.66
C PRO A 40 -35.05 -19.43 8.13
N ASP A 41 -33.89 -19.14 8.73
CA ASP A 41 -33.54 -19.52 10.09
C ASP A 41 -33.60 -18.35 11.09
N TYR A 42 -34.28 -17.26 10.73
CA TYR A 42 -34.32 -16.04 11.54
C TYR A 42 -34.93 -16.28 12.92
N GLU A 43 -36.07 -16.97 13.01
CA GLU A 43 -36.75 -17.18 14.30
C GLU A 43 -35.86 -17.88 15.33
N ARG A 44 -35.04 -18.85 14.89
CA ARG A 44 -34.07 -19.52 15.77
C ARG A 44 -32.96 -18.58 16.23
N ASN A 45 -32.53 -17.66 15.37
CA ASN A 45 -31.39 -16.77 15.60
C ASN A 45 -31.79 -15.36 16.11
N LYS A 46 -33.09 -15.06 16.20
CA LYS A 46 -33.64 -13.72 16.42
C LYS A 46 -32.97 -12.99 17.60
N GLU A 47 -32.92 -13.65 18.76
CA GLU A 47 -32.32 -13.08 19.97
C GLU A 47 -30.83 -12.75 19.80
N HIS A 48 -30.08 -13.63 19.12
CA HIS A 48 -28.66 -13.40 18.86
C HIS A 48 -28.43 -12.31 17.82
N MET A 49 -29.24 -12.27 16.76
CA MET A 49 -29.20 -11.25 15.72
C MET A 49 -29.46 -9.87 16.34
N LEU A 50 -30.56 -9.70 17.06
CA LEU A 50 -30.92 -8.41 17.67
C LEU A 50 -29.89 -7.96 18.71
N LYS A 51 -29.29 -8.88 19.48
CA LYS A 51 -28.16 -8.58 20.36
C LYS A 51 -26.99 -7.95 19.61
N VAL A 52 -26.63 -8.52 18.45
CA VAL A 52 -25.54 -7.99 17.60
C VAL A 52 -25.90 -6.61 17.06
N MET A 53 -27.14 -6.41 16.57
CA MET A 53 -27.61 -5.10 16.07
C MET A 53 -27.59 -4.02 17.15
N ARG A 54 -28.03 -4.34 18.38
CA ARG A 54 -27.94 -3.42 19.53
C ARG A 54 -26.49 -3.06 19.85
N ASN A 55 -25.57 -4.02 19.79
CA ASN A 55 -24.14 -3.74 20.03
C ASN A 55 -23.50 -2.88 18.92
N HIS A 56 -23.88 -3.07 17.65
CA HIS A 56 -23.48 -2.18 16.57
C HIS A 56 -23.95 -0.75 16.81
N ARG A 57 -25.24 -0.58 17.15
CA ARG A 57 -25.79 0.72 17.52
C ARG A 57 -25.06 1.36 18.70
N ARG A 58 -24.80 0.60 19.77
CA ARG A 58 -24.02 1.05 20.94
C ARG A 58 -22.63 1.58 20.56
N ALA A 59 -21.92 0.89 19.66
CA ALA A 59 -20.63 1.34 19.14
C ALA A 59 -20.73 2.64 18.34
N ALA A 60 -21.82 2.87 17.59
CA ALA A 60 -22.05 4.13 16.89
C ALA A 60 -22.33 5.30 17.85
N TYR A 61 -22.92 5.01 19.00
CA TYR A 61 -23.19 6.00 20.04
C TYR A 61 -22.00 6.28 20.96
N GLY A 62 -21.06 5.33 21.09
CA GLY A 62 -19.95 5.41 22.03
C GLY A 62 -20.39 5.22 23.48
N THR A 63 -21.24 4.22 23.71
CA THR A 63 -21.74 3.88 25.05
C THR A 63 -20.65 3.27 25.94
N ASN A 64 -20.93 3.14 27.24
CA ASN A 64 -19.98 2.52 28.16
C ASN A 64 -19.84 1.01 27.94
N ASP A 65 -18.70 0.44 28.36
CA ASP A 65 -18.35 -0.96 28.13
C ASP A 65 -19.34 -1.96 28.76
N ASP A 66 -19.97 -1.59 29.88
CA ASP A 66 -20.94 -2.38 30.61
C ASP A 66 -22.31 -2.47 29.91
N GLU A 67 -22.58 -1.57 28.97
CA GLU A 67 -23.83 -1.58 28.19
C GLU A 67 -23.83 -2.63 27.08
N TYR A 68 -22.65 -3.09 26.63
CA TYR A 68 -22.55 -4.11 25.58
C TYR A 68 -23.02 -5.49 26.04
N GLU A 69 -23.89 -6.11 25.25
CA GLU A 69 -24.46 -7.42 25.57
C GLU A 69 -23.55 -8.56 25.11
N GLY A 70 -23.04 -9.34 26.07
CA GLY A 70 -22.39 -10.62 25.80
C GLY A 70 -21.09 -10.53 25.00
N LEU A 71 -20.31 -9.46 25.19
CA LEU A 71 -19.00 -9.26 24.57
C LEU A 71 -17.88 -9.40 25.62
N THR A 72 -16.87 -10.22 25.31
CA THR A 72 -15.67 -10.41 26.13
C THR A 72 -14.58 -9.38 25.84
N VAL A 73 -14.40 -9.06 24.55
CA VAL A 73 -13.59 -7.94 24.07
C VAL A 73 -14.55 -6.82 23.70
N LYS A 74 -14.20 -5.56 23.92
CA LYS A 74 -15.07 -4.41 23.62
C LYS A 74 -14.65 -3.76 22.30
N PRO A 75 -15.61 -3.28 21.48
CA PRO A 75 -15.29 -2.68 20.19
C PRO A 75 -14.71 -1.27 20.35
N MET A 76 -13.95 -0.81 19.35
CA MET A 76 -13.60 0.60 19.24
C MET A 76 -14.81 1.41 18.76
N SER A 77 -15.38 2.23 19.64
CA SER A 77 -16.51 3.10 19.29
C SER A 77 -16.10 4.32 18.47
N ILE A 78 -17.07 4.99 17.83
CA ILE A 78 -16.83 6.27 17.15
C ILE A 78 -16.59 7.35 18.21
N ASP A 79 -15.41 7.99 18.19
CA ASP A 79 -15.15 9.15 19.05
C ASP A 79 -15.93 10.37 18.54
N SER A 80 -16.99 10.70 19.26
CA SER A 80 -17.89 11.83 18.96
C SER A 80 -17.20 13.20 18.96
N LYS A 81 -16.06 13.37 19.65
CA LYS A 81 -15.30 14.63 19.68
C LYS A 81 -14.40 14.80 18.46
N LYS A 82 -14.07 13.70 17.79
CA LYS A 82 -13.14 13.66 16.65
C LYS A 82 -13.86 13.47 15.31
N CYS A 83 -15.06 12.90 15.34
CA CYS A 83 -15.89 12.71 14.15
C CYS A 83 -16.56 14.03 13.72
N PRO A 84 -16.62 14.34 12.40
CA PRO A 84 -17.52 15.36 11.89
C PRO A 84 -18.97 15.12 12.33
N LYS A 85 -19.67 16.18 12.73
CA LYS A 85 -21.00 16.07 13.35
C LYS A 85 -22.05 15.46 12.43
N ASP A 86 -22.08 15.92 11.19
CA ASP A 86 -22.95 15.43 10.13
C ASP A 86 -22.74 13.92 9.88
N LEU A 87 -21.49 13.49 9.83
CA LEU A 87 -21.14 12.09 9.63
C LEU A 87 -21.52 11.23 10.85
N LEU A 88 -21.32 11.75 12.06
CA LEU A 88 -21.70 11.07 13.30
C LEU A 88 -23.22 10.90 13.42
N GLU A 89 -23.97 11.95 13.10
CA GLU A 89 -25.43 11.93 13.11
C GLU A 89 -25.97 10.93 12.08
N ALA A 90 -25.44 10.92 10.86
CA ALA A 90 -25.78 9.94 9.84
C ALA A 90 -25.49 8.50 10.30
N ALA A 91 -24.33 8.25 10.90
CA ALA A 91 -23.95 6.93 11.42
C ALA A 91 -24.92 6.44 12.51
N ARG A 92 -25.32 7.31 13.44
CA ARG A 92 -26.27 6.97 14.51
C ARG A 92 -27.66 6.69 13.96
N ASN A 93 -28.15 7.56 13.07
CA ASN A 93 -29.46 7.40 12.43
C ASN A 93 -29.56 6.09 11.64
N ALA A 94 -28.52 5.73 10.87
CA ALA A 94 -28.50 4.48 10.13
C ALA A 94 -28.71 3.25 11.05
N TRP A 95 -28.09 3.24 12.23
CA TRP A 95 -28.26 2.15 13.20
C TRP A 95 -29.56 2.23 14.01
N ASP A 96 -30.10 3.42 14.24
CA ASP A 96 -31.43 3.58 14.84
C ASP A 96 -32.51 2.98 13.94
N VAL A 97 -32.46 3.28 12.64
CA VAL A 97 -33.38 2.71 11.64
C VAL A 97 -33.13 1.21 11.51
N ALA A 98 -31.89 0.76 11.33
CA ALA A 98 -31.58 -0.65 11.17
C ALA A 98 -32.08 -1.53 12.33
N LEU A 99 -31.98 -1.02 13.57
CA LEU A 99 -32.49 -1.73 14.74
C LEU A 99 -34.02 -1.69 14.79
N ARG A 100 -34.64 -0.52 14.64
CA ARG A 100 -36.10 -0.35 14.75
C ARG A 100 -36.83 -1.22 13.72
N GLU A 101 -36.46 -1.11 12.45
CA GLU A 101 -37.11 -1.87 11.36
C GLU A 101 -36.86 -3.37 11.52
N GLY A 102 -35.66 -3.76 11.98
CA GLY A 102 -35.32 -5.16 12.20
C GLY A 102 -36.02 -5.80 13.40
N GLU A 103 -36.33 -5.03 14.45
CA GLU A 103 -37.17 -5.49 15.56
C GLU A 103 -38.60 -5.75 15.11
N GLU A 104 -39.13 -4.94 14.19
CA GLU A 104 -40.49 -5.06 13.66
C GLU A 104 -40.63 -6.19 12.62
N HIS A 105 -39.70 -6.26 11.67
CA HIS A 105 -39.84 -7.09 10.46
C HIS A 105 -38.85 -8.26 10.39
N GLY A 106 -37.83 -8.28 11.24
CA GLY A 106 -36.68 -9.16 11.09
C GLY A 106 -35.74 -8.72 9.98
N TYR A 107 -34.83 -9.60 9.56
CA TYR A 107 -33.84 -9.30 8.52
C TYR A 107 -33.88 -10.33 7.40
N ARG A 108 -33.75 -9.87 6.15
CA ARG A 108 -33.69 -10.75 4.98
C ARG A 108 -32.34 -11.42 4.81
N ASN A 109 -31.28 -10.84 5.36
CA ASN A 109 -29.90 -11.29 5.22
C ASN A 109 -29.29 -11.50 6.60
N ALA A 110 -28.66 -12.66 6.82
CA ALA A 110 -27.93 -12.92 8.06
C ALA A 110 -26.64 -12.08 8.16
N GLN A 111 -26.02 -11.76 7.02
CA GLN A 111 -24.84 -10.90 6.88
C GLN A 111 -25.02 -10.02 5.65
N THR A 112 -24.57 -8.77 5.73
CA THR A 112 -24.78 -7.76 4.69
C THR A 112 -23.48 -7.16 4.15
N THR A 113 -22.40 -7.18 4.93
CA THR A 113 -21.17 -6.42 4.66
C THR A 113 -19.89 -7.20 4.98
N VAL A 114 -18.87 -7.02 4.13
CA VAL A 114 -17.50 -7.51 4.29
C VAL A 114 -16.57 -6.56 3.52
N ILE A 115 -15.36 -6.31 4.03
CA ILE A 115 -14.34 -5.56 3.29
C ILE A 115 -13.41 -6.57 2.62
N ALA A 116 -13.68 -6.86 1.35
CA ALA A 116 -12.90 -7.79 0.53
C ALA A 116 -11.74 -7.08 -0.20
N PRO A 117 -10.74 -7.81 -0.71
CA PRO A 117 -9.72 -7.23 -1.58
C PRO A 117 -10.36 -6.66 -2.86
N THR A 118 -10.05 -5.41 -3.17
CA THR A 118 -10.58 -4.73 -4.36
C THR A 118 -9.52 -4.39 -5.39
N GLY A 119 -8.39 -5.11 -5.41
CA GLY A 119 -7.23 -4.80 -6.26
C GLY A 119 -7.55 -4.57 -7.75
N THR A 120 -8.34 -5.45 -8.37
CA THR A 120 -8.70 -5.31 -9.79
C THR A 120 -9.70 -4.17 -10.03
N ILE A 121 -10.78 -4.11 -9.24
CA ILE A 121 -11.85 -3.13 -9.45
C ILE A 121 -11.45 -1.72 -9.02
N GLY A 122 -10.62 -1.58 -7.98
CA GLY A 122 -10.12 -0.30 -7.48
C GLY A 122 -9.32 0.44 -8.54
N LEU A 123 -8.49 -0.29 -9.29
CA LEU A 123 -7.75 0.28 -10.42
C LEU A 123 -8.68 0.74 -11.54
N VAL A 124 -9.70 -0.05 -11.89
CA VAL A 124 -10.70 0.34 -12.90
C VAL A 124 -11.49 1.58 -12.48
N MET A 125 -11.76 1.72 -11.18
CA MET A 125 -12.47 2.87 -10.63
C MET A 125 -11.57 4.08 -10.36
N GLY A 126 -10.26 3.98 -10.62
CA GLY A 126 -9.30 5.05 -10.32
C GLY A 126 -9.15 5.35 -8.83
N ALA A 127 -9.39 4.37 -7.96
CA ALA A 127 -9.17 4.50 -6.53
C ALA A 127 -7.65 4.44 -6.23
N ASP A 128 -7.15 5.44 -5.50
CA ASP A 128 -5.75 5.47 -5.05
C ASP A 128 -5.44 4.30 -4.08
N THR A 129 -6.42 3.95 -3.24
CA THR A 129 -6.31 2.89 -2.23
C THR A 129 -7.41 1.83 -2.37
N THR A 130 -7.22 0.67 -1.73
CA THR A 130 -8.19 -0.44 -1.76
C THR A 130 -8.72 -0.75 -0.36
N GLY A 131 -10.04 -0.94 -0.23
CA GLY A 131 -10.68 -1.17 1.07
C GLY A 131 -10.37 -0.08 2.10
N VAL A 132 -9.75 -0.47 3.21
CA VAL A 132 -9.24 0.44 4.25
C VAL A 132 -7.70 0.49 4.27
N GLU A 133 -7.03 0.07 3.20
CA GLU A 133 -5.58 0.16 3.08
C GLU A 133 -5.12 1.64 3.00
N PRO A 134 -3.98 2.01 3.63
CA PRO A 134 -3.33 3.26 3.28
C PRO A 134 -2.73 3.17 1.88
N GLN A 135 -2.32 4.32 1.34
CA GLN A 135 -1.53 4.36 0.11
C GLN A 135 -0.26 3.51 0.28
N PHE A 136 0.08 2.70 -0.72
CA PHE A 136 1.28 1.85 -0.64
C PHE A 136 2.57 2.66 -0.77
N SER A 137 2.64 3.55 -1.77
CA SER A 137 3.66 4.57 -2.00
C SER A 137 3.06 5.72 -2.82
N LEU A 138 3.60 6.94 -2.71
CA LEU A 138 3.14 8.11 -3.48
C LEU A 138 3.31 7.92 -4.98
N VAL A 139 4.39 7.26 -5.39
CA VAL A 139 4.59 6.73 -6.73
C VAL A 139 4.87 5.24 -6.61
N GLN A 140 4.15 4.43 -7.37
CA GLN A 140 4.26 2.98 -7.32
C GLN A 140 4.30 2.40 -8.73
N TYR A 141 5.04 1.31 -8.88
CA TYR A 141 5.22 0.59 -10.14
C TYR A 141 4.55 -0.78 -10.02
N LYS A 142 3.75 -1.12 -11.03
CA LYS A 142 3.03 -2.38 -11.09
C LYS A 142 3.48 -3.19 -12.30
N THR A 143 4.02 -4.37 -12.08
CA THR A 143 4.35 -5.32 -13.15
C THR A 143 3.07 -5.88 -13.77
N LEU A 144 2.98 -5.89 -15.10
CA LEU A 144 1.84 -6.42 -15.83
C LEU A 144 2.10 -7.88 -16.22
N ALA A 145 1.03 -8.70 -16.22
CA ALA A 145 1.13 -10.13 -16.52
C ALA A 145 1.60 -10.44 -17.96
N GLY A 146 1.58 -9.46 -18.86
CA GLY A 146 2.06 -9.57 -20.24
C GLY A 146 3.46 -8.98 -20.46
N GLY A 147 4.20 -8.67 -19.38
CA GLY A 147 5.45 -7.93 -19.44
C GLY A 147 5.24 -6.41 -19.34
N GLY A 148 6.29 -5.71 -18.91
CA GLY A 148 6.27 -4.26 -18.68
C GLY A 148 5.71 -3.84 -17.33
N SER A 149 5.83 -2.55 -17.05
CA SER A 149 5.43 -1.93 -15.78
C SER A 149 4.46 -0.78 -16.02
N LEU A 150 3.60 -0.51 -15.04
CA LEU A 150 2.71 0.65 -15.01
C LEU A 150 3.12 1.54 -13.85
N ARG A 151 3.48 2.80 -14.14
CA ARG A 151 3.70 3.83 -13.10
C ARG A 151 2.37 4.43 -12.69
N ILE A 152 2.06 4.39 -11.41
CA ILE A 152 0.85 4.92 -10.79
C ILE A 152 1.27 6.01 -9.81
N VAL A 153 0.71 7.20 -9.96
CA VAL A 153 0.98 8.37 -9.12
C VAL A 153 -0.27 8.65 -8.28
N ASN A 154 -0.08 8.90 -6.97
CA ASN A 154 -1.17 9.27 -6.08
C ASN A 154 -1.81 10.60 -6.51
N SER A 155 -3.13 10.59 -6.69
CA SER A 155 -3.89 11.79 -7.10
C SER A 155 -4.33 12.67 -5.92
N GLY A 156 -4.23 12.17 -4.70
CA GLY A 156 -4.69 12.82 -3.48
C GLY A 156 -3.76 13.92 -2.92
N VAL A 157 -2.50 13.98 -3.35
CA VAL A 157 -1.49 14.92 -2.82
C VAL A 157 -1.95 16.37 -2.93
N SER A 158 -2.36 16.81 -4.12
CA SER A 158 -2.86 18.17 -4.38
C SER A 158 -3.96 18.59 -3.40
N ASN A 159 -4.96 17.73 -3.25
CA ASN A 159 -6.13 17.99 -2.43
C ASN A 159 -5.78 18.03 -0.94
N ALA A 160 -4.81 17.24 -0.50
CA ALA A 160 -4.31 17.28 0.86
C ALA A 160 -3.53 18.57 1.12
N LEU A 161 -2.62 18.96 0.23
CA LEU A 161 -1.83 20.21 0.35
C LEU A 161 -2.75 21.44 0.41
N LYS A 162 -3.73 21.56 -0.49
CA LYS A 162 -4.68 22.68 -0.49
C LYS A 162 -5.47 22.77 0.83
N ARG A 163 -5.87 21.62 1.40
CA ARG A 163 -6.55 21.58 2.71
C ARG A 163 -5.65 21.97 3.87
N LEU A 164 -4.34 21.76 3.75
CA LEU A 164 -3.34 22.18 4.73
C LEU A 164 -2.93 23.65 4.56
N GLY A 165 -3.48 24.35 3.56
CA GLY A 165 -3.29 25.78 3.35
C GLY A 165 -2.13 26.16 2.42
N TYR A 166 -1.56 25.21 1.68
CA TYR A 166 -0.56 25.53 0.65
C TYR A 166 -1.22 26.19 -0.57
N SER A 167 -0.51 27.15 -1.16
CA SER A 167 -0.91 27.81 -2.41
C SER A 167 -0.83 26.85 -3.61
N ASP A 168 -1.47 27.21 -4.73
CA ASP A 168 -1.37 26.42 -5.96
C ASP A 168 0.09 26.32 -6.44
N LYS A 169 0.88 27.38 -6.26
CA LYS A 169 2.31 27.39 -6.62
C LYS A 169 3.10 26.39 -5.78
N GLU A 170 2.98 26.45 -4.45
CA GLU A 170 3.66 25.50 -3.54
C GLU A 170 3.21 24.06 -3.82
N THR A 171 1.92 23.87 -4.10
CA THR A 171 1.35 22.57 -4.44
C THR A 171 1.99 22.00 -5.70
N THR A 172 2.11 22.79 -6.77
CA THR A 172 2.77 22.37 -8.01
C THR A 172 4.26 22.07 -7.81
N GLU A 173 4.98 22.91 -7.04
CA GLU A 173 6.40 22.67 -6.75
C GLU A 173 6.62 21.36 -5.98
N ILE A 174 5.78 21.06 -5.00
CA ILE A 174 5.82 19.80 -4.24
C ILE A 174 5.43 18.60 -5.12
N GLU A 175 4.41 18.73 -5.97
CA GLU A 175 4.01 17.68 -6.92
C GLU A 175 5.10 17.37 -7.94
N GLN A 176 5.78 18.39 -8.46
CA GLN A 176 6.92 18.24 -9.36
C GLN A 176 8.12 17.59 -8.66
N TYR A 177 8.36 17.91 -7.38
CA TYR A 177 9.37 17.22 -6.58
C TYR A 177 9.09 15.71 -6.48
N ILE A 178 7.83 15.31 -6.28
CA ILE A 178 7.45 13.89 -6.20
C ILE A 178 7.53 13.22 -7.57
N THR A 179 6.97 13.85 -8.61
CA THR A 179 6.64 13.19 -9.89
C THR A 179 7.63 13.48 -11.02
N GLY A 180 8.51 14.45 -10.82
CA GLY A 180 9.48 14.96 -11.77
C GLY A 180 8.96 16.15 -12.56
N THR A 181 9.89 17.00 -13.01
CA THR A 181 9.58 18.17 -13.84
C THR A 181 9.21 17.81 -15.28
N LYS A 182 9.59 16.61 -15.73
CA LYS A 182 9.39 16.14 -17.10
C LYS A 182 9.96 17.08 -18.16
N THR A 183 11.06 17.76 -17.84
CA THR A 183 11.80 18.61 -18.77
C THR A 183 13.29 18.59 -18.48
N LEU A 184 14.10 18.76 -19.53
CA LEU A 184 15.54 18.97 -19.43
C LEU A 184 15.89 20.46 -19.22
N SER A 185 14.89 21.35 -19.22
CA SER A 185 15.07 22.76 -18.89
C SER A 185 15.56 22.91 -17.46
N ASN A 186 16.70 23.58 -17.28
CA ASN A 186 17.38 23.76 -15.99
C ASN A 186 17.74 22.44 -15.26
N CYS A 187 17.72 21.30 -15.95
CA CYS A 187 18.10 20.03 -15.35
C CYS A 187 19.57 20.08 -14.91
N PRO A 188 19.89 19.77 -13.64
CA PRO A 188 21.27 19.67 -13.18
C PRO A 188 22.03 18.66 -14.02
N HIS A 189 23.26 18.99 -14.44
CA HIS A 189 24.17 18.11 -15.21
C HIS A 189 23.71 17.67 -16.61
N LEU A 190 22.43 17.75 -16.95
CA LEU A 190 21.84 17.38 -18.25
C LEU A 190 20.93 18.49 -18.84
N SER A 191 21.22 19.76 -18.56
CA SER A 191 20.42 20.85 -19.10
C SER A 191 20.42 20.86 -20.64
N ALA A 192 19.31 21.33 -21.23
CA ALA A 192 19.21 21.49 -22.69
C ALA A 192 20.39 22.27 -23.31
N GLU A 193 20.91 23.28 -22.60
CA GLU A 193 22.09 24.05 -23.01
C GLU A 193 23.36 23.18 -23.05
N LYS A 194 23.55 22.31 -22.06
CA LYS A 194 24.71 21.42 -21.99
C LYS A 194 24.63 20.34 -23.08
N LEU A 195 23.45 19.76 -23.30
CA LEU A 195 23.22 18.80 -24.37
C LEU A 195 23.47 19.41 -25.76
N THR A 196 23.05 20.67 -25.96
CA THR A 196 23.33 21.40 -27.20
C THR A 196 24.83 21.58 -27.42
N LYS A 197 25.60 21.90 -26.37
CA LYS A 197 27.07 21.96 -26.44
C LYS A 197 27.73 20.60 -26.72
N MET A 198 27.06 19.51 -26.36
CA MET A 198 27.48 18.13 -26.65
C MET A 198 27.07 17.67 -28.05
N GLY A 199 26.45 18.54 -28.86
CA GLY A 199 26.11 18.26 -30.25
C GLY A 199 24.70 17.71 -30.48
N LEU A 200 23.86 17.63 -29.45
CA LEU A 200 22.45 17.26 -29.59
C LEU A 200 21.65 18.50 -30.00
N ASP A 201 20.95 18.42 -31.14
CA ASP A 201 20.11 19.53 -31.59
C ASP A 201 18.80 19.65 -30.80
N ILE A 202 18.10 20.77 -30.98
CA ILE A 202 16.82 21.06 -30.30
C ILE A 202 15.77 19.98 -30.61
N ASN A 203 15.77 19.42 -31.83
CA ASN A 203 14.83 18.37 -32.22
C ASN A 203 15.08 17.08 -31.44
N THR A 204 16.34 16.73 -31.20
CA THR A 204 16.74 15.59 -30.40
C THR A 204 16.35 15.78 -28.94
N ILE A 205 16.60 16.96 -28.37
CA ILE A 205 16.20 17.27 -26.99
C ILE A 205 14.68 17.18 -26.84
N LYS A 206 13.93 17.74 -27.79
CA LYS A 206 12.47 17.62 -27.79
C LYS A 206 12.01 16.17 -27.89
N LYS A 207 12.65 15.37 -28.76
CA LYS A 207 12.35 13.93 -28.88
C LYS A 207 12.58 13.18 -27.58
N LEU A 208 13.61 13.54 -26.82
CA LEU A 208 13.86 12.99 -25.49
C LEU A 208 12.76 13.40 -24.50
N GLU A 209 12.40 14.68 -24.44
CA GLU A 209 11.33 15.14 -23.56
C GLU A 209 9.97 14.50 -23.89
N ASP A 210 9.66 14.36 -25.18
CA ASP A 210 8.45 13.70 -25.67
C ASP A 210 8.40 12.20 -25.26
N SER A 211 9.54 11.56 -24.98
CA SER A 211 9.61 10.15 -24.55
C SER A 211 9.46 9.94 -23.04
N PHE A 212 9.56 10.99 -22.21
CA PHE A 212 9.54 10.88 -20.74
C PHE A 212 8.23 10.36 -20.15
N GLY A 213 7.16 10.30 -20.95
CA GLY A 213 5.90 9.65 -20.60
C GLY A 213 5.90 8.13 -20.78
N ASP A 214 6.76 7.63 -21.67
CA ASP A 214 6.83 6.22 -22.07
C ASP A 214 7.93 5.43 -21.34
N VAL A 215 8.83 6.14 -20.66
CA VAL A 215 9.93 5.57 -19.88
C VAL A 215 9.84 5.94 -18.40
N PHE A 216 10.58 5.23 -17.55
CA PHE A 216 10.49 5.40 -16.10
C PHE A 216 11.69 6.09 -15.45
N ASP A 217 12.79 6.23 -16.17
CA ASP A 217 14.04 6.83 -15.70
C ASP A 217 14.80 7.52 -16.86
N ILE A 218 15.81 8.32 -16.48
CA ILE A 218 16.60 9.10 -17.43
C ILE A 218 17.52 8.24 -18.31
N ARG A 219 17.96 7.06 -17.83
CA ARG A 219 18.85 6.18 -18.61
C ARG A 219 18.09 5.59 -19.79
N SER A 220 16.91 5.06 -19.51
CA SER A 220 15.96 4.55 -20.49
C SER A 220 15.60 5.62 -21.53
N ALA A 221 15.39 6.87 -21.09
CA ALA A 221 15.10 7.98 -21.98
C ALA A 221 16.24 8.27 -22.98
N PHE A 222 17.49 8.06 -22.56
CA PHE A 222 18.69 8.22 -23.38
C PHE A 222 19.16 6.92 -24.03
N SER A 223 18.32 5.88 -24.08
CA SER A 223 18.67 4.62 -24.73
C SER A 223 19.02 4.81 -26.22
N PRO A 224 19.89 3.95 -26.79
CA PRO A 224 20.27 4.04 -28.20
C PRO A 224 19.07 4.01 -29.15
N ALA A 225 18.01 3.27 -28.81
CA ALA A 225 16.77 3.18 -29.57
C ALA A 225 16.03 4.53 -29.65
N ILE A 226 15.97 5.30 -28.55
CA ILE A 226 15.30 6.60 -28.50
C ILE A 226 16.15 7.67 -29.18
N LEU A 227 17.46 7.69 -28.95
CA LEU A 227 18.36 8.65 -29.60
C LEU A 227 18.43 8.40 -31.12
N GLY A 228 18.51 7.13 -31.52
CA GLY A 228 18.63 6.69 -32.90
C GLY A 228 20.08 6.64 -33.37
N GLU A 229 20.33 5.77 -34.35
CA GLU A 229 21.65 5.38 -34.83
C GLU A 229 22.55 6.55 -35.21
N LYS A 230 22.00 7.54 -35.95
CA LYS A 230 22.76 8.69 -36.43
C LYS A 230 23.35 9.51 -35.28
N ILE A 231 22.57 9.78 -34.23
CA ILE A 231 23.04 10.56 -33.09
C ILE A 231 24.05 9.75 -32.28
N CYS A 232 23.76 8.48 -32.06
CA CYS A 232 24.65 7.58 -31.32
C CYS A 232 26.05 7.49 -31.98
N LYS A 233 26.10 7.32 -33.31
CA LYS A 233 27.37 7.15 -34.02
C LYS A 233 28.03 8.47 -34.40
N ASP A 234 27.31 9.35 -35.10
CA ASP A 234 27.90 10.55 -35.71
C ASP A 234 28.21 11.62 -34.67
N THR A 235 27.39 11.73 -33.61
CA THR A 235 27.53 12.76 -32.58
C THR A 235 28.22 12.23 -31.33
N LEU A 236 27.78 11.06 -30.82
CA LEU A 236 28.29 10.50 -29.56
C LEU A 236 29.47 9.54 -29.73
N GLY A 237 29.85 9.22 -30.98
CA GLY A 237 31.02 8.40 -31.28
C GLY A 237 30.88 6.94 -30.83
N MET A 238 29.66 6.45 -30.66
CA MET A 238 29.39 5.05 -30.30
C MET A 238 29.71 4.12 -31.47
N SER A 239 30.22 2.91 -31.18
CA SER A 239 30.41 1.87 -32.18
C SER A 239 29.07 1.22 -32.59
N GLN A 240 29.09 0.38 -33.63
CA GLN A 240 27.93 -0.44 -33.99
C GLN A 240 27.55 -1.38 -32.84
N GLU A 241 28.54 -1.95 -32.16
CA GLU A 241 28.34 -2.87 -31.05
C GLU A 241 27.68 -2.17 -29.85
N ASP A 242 28.10 -0.95 -29.53
CA ASP A 242 27.48 -0.13 -28.48
C ASP A 242 26.03 0.22 -28.81
N TYR A 243 25.73 0.51 -30.08
CA TYR A 243 24.37 0.83 -30.52
C TYR A 243 23.44 -0.40 -30.50
N ASP A 244 23.96 -1.56 -30.90
CA ASP A 244 23.20 -2.81 -30.93
C ASP A 244 22.99 -3.39 -29.51
N ASN A 245 23.73 -2.90 -28.52
CA ASN A 245 23.53 -3.24 -27.12
C ASN A 245 22.38 -2.41 -26.51
N PRO A 246 21.19 -3.00 -26.25
CA PRO A 246 20.04 -2.29 -25.71
C PRO A 246 20.26 -1.79 -24.27
N PHE A 247 21.28 -2.30 -23.58
CA PHE A 247 21.63 -1.93 -22.20
C PHE A 247 22.83 -0.98 -22.13
N PHE A 248 23.29 -0.45 -23.27
CA PHE A 248 24.42 0.46 -23.29
C PHE A 248 24.10 1.75 -22.53
N ASP A 249 24.94 2.07 -21.55
CA ASP A 249 24.81 3.27 -20.74
C ASP A 249 25.36 4.51 -21.47
N VAL A 250 24.50 5.11 -22.28
CA VAL A 250 24.83 6.31 -23.07
C VAL A 250 25.25 7.48 -22.18
N LEU A 251 24.63 7.66 -21.00
CA LEU A 251 24.92 8.79 -20.13
C LEU A 251 26.30 8.69 -19.49
N SER A 252 26.72 7.48 -19.07
CA SER A 252 28.08 7.25 -18.60
C SER A 252 29.10 7.41 -19.74
N HIS A 253 28.77 6.95 -20.95
CA HIS A 253 29.62 7.16 -22.14
C HIS A 253 29.78 8.65 -22.48
N MET A 254 28.74 9.45 -22.24
CA MET A 254 28.78 10.92 -22.33
C MET A 254 29.63 11.59 -21.23
N GLY A 255 30.20 10.80 -20.31
CA GLY A 255 31.13 11.26 -19.27
C GLY A 255 30.44 11.73 -17.99
N LEU A 256 29.16 11.43 -17.78
CA LEU A 256 28.49 11.72 -16.52
C LEU A 256 28.84 10.66 -15.48
N SER A 257 29.02 11.09 -14.24
CA SER A 257 29.12 10.18 -13.10
C SER A 257 27.75 9.66 -12.68
N SER A 258 27.71 8.55 -11.92
CA SER A 258 26.45 7.99 -11.41
C SER A 258 25.66 9.00 -10.57
N ASP A 259 26.33 9.82 -9.75
CA ASP A 259 25.67 10.82 -8.90
C ASP A 259 25.02 11.94 -9.74
N GLU A 260 25.67 12.33 -10.84
CA GLU A 260 25.11 13.33 -11.76
C GLU A 260 23.89 12.79 -12.50
N ILE A 261 23.92 11.52 -12.89
CA ILE A 261 22.80 10.83 -13.54
C ILE A 261 21.62 10.69 -12.56
N ASP A 262 21.89 10.28 -11.31
CA ASP A 262 20.87 10.19 -10.26
C ASP A 262 20.23 11.56 -9.99
N THR A 263 21.03 12.62 -9.89
CA THR A 263 20.51 13.99 -9.68
C THR A 263 19.63 14.45 -10.85
N ALA A 264 20.05 14.17 -12.08
CA ALA A 264 19.24 14.48 -13.26
C ALA A 264 17.97 13.64 -13.33
N ASN A 265 18.05 12.36 -12.94
CA ASN A 265 16.89 11.47 -12.85
C ASN A 265 15.86 12.01 -11.86
N ASP A 266 16.30 12.37 -10.66
CA ASP A 266 15.41 12.89 -9.61
C ASP A 266 14.74 14.20 -10.04
N TYR A 267 15.44 15.05 -10.79
CA TYR A 267 14.86 16.27 -11.35
C TYR A 267 13.79 16.00 -12.42
N VAL A 268 14.05 15.05 -13.34
CA VAL A 268 13.16 14.81 -14.49
C VAL A 268 12.02 13.85 -14.15
N PHE A 269 12.30 12.78 -13.39
CA PHE A 269 11.38 11.69 -13.05
C PHE A 269 10.86 11.75 -11.61
N GLY A 270 11.44 12.62 -10.78
CA GLY A 270 10.98 12.90 -9.42
C GLY A 270 11.68 12.04 -8.37
N TYR A 271 11.66 12.51 -7.14
CA TYR A 271 12.17 11.79 -5.98
C TYR A 271 11.26 10.62 -5.58
N ASN A 272 10.04 10.55 -6.13
CA ASN A 272 9.00 9.55 -5.81
C ASN A 272 8.58 9.53 -4.34
N MET A 273 8.96 10.56 -3.58
CA MET A 273 8.69 10.77 -2.17
C MET A 273 8.43 12.26 -1.92
N ILE A 274 7.91 12.59 -0.74
CA ILE A 274 7.62 13.98 -0.36
C ILE A 274 8.56 14.52 0.72
N GLU A 275 9.36 13.67 1.36
CA GLU A 275 10.32 14.10 2.39
C GLU A 275 11.34 15.07 1.76
N GLY A 276 11.57 16.21 2.40
CA GLY A 276 12.46 17.26 1.87
C GLY A 276 11.89 18.08 0.70
N ALA A 277 10.61 17.89 0.33
CA ALA A 277 9.99 18.69 -0.72
C ALA A 277 10.05 20.20 -0.38
N PRO A 278 10.46 21.07 -1.34
CA PRO A 278 10.59 22.50 -1.09
C PRO A 278 9.30 23.13 -0.56
N GLY A 279 9.42 23.90 0.53
CA GLY A 279 8.30 24.61 1.13
C GLY A 279 7.34 23.76 1.98
N LEU A 280 7.47 22.42 1.97
CA LEU A 280 6.67 21.56 2.83
C LEU A 280 7.09 21.71 4.29
N LYS A 281 6.11 21.91 5.17
CA LYS A 281 6.31 21.92 6.62
C LYS A 281 6.41 20.49 7.15
N GLU A 282 7.41 20.25 8.00
CA GLU A 282 7.65 18.96 8.67
C GLU A 282 6.42 18.42 9.41
N GLU A 283 5.66 19.30 10.08
CA GLU A 283 4.43 18.94 10.81
C GLU A 283 3.32 18.36 9.93
N HIS A 284 3.40 18.56 8.61
CA HIS A 284 2.45 18.05 7.64
C HIS A 284 2.84 16.69 7.03
N LEU A 285 4.07 16.19 7.27
CA LEU A 285 4.56 14.95 6.66
C LEU A 285 3.67 13.74 6.95
N ALA A 286 3.15 13.63 8.17
CA ALA A 286 2.32 12.49 8.59
C ALA A 286 1.04 12.31 7.74
N VAL A 287 0.57 13.37 7.06
CA VAL A 287 -0.57 13.29 6.13
C VAL A 287 -0.26 12.45 4.90
N PHE A 288 1.01 12.36 4.53
CA PHE A 288 1.48 11.72 3.30
C PHE A 288 2.26 10.42 3.55
N ASP A 289 2.40 10.00 4.81
CA ASP A 289 3.00 8.72 5.15
C ASP A 289 2.22 7.58 4.48
N CYS A 290 2.95 6.64 3.88
CA CYS A 290 2.41 5.50 3.15
C CYS A 290 2.69 4.18 3.91
N ALA A 291 2.15 3.07 3.41
CA ALA A 291 2.38 1.74 3.97
C ALA A 291 3.85 1.32 3.97
N THR A 292 4.62 1.86 3.03
CA THR A 292 6.06 1.64 2.87
C THR A 292 6.77 2.97 2.70
N PRO A 293 8.09 3.04 3.00
CA PRO A 293 8.91 4.17 2.60
C PRO A 293 8.78 4.43 1.10
N CYS A 294 8.52 5.68 0.73
CA CYS A 294 8.28 6.06 -0.66
C CYS A 294 9.60 6.30 -1.40
N GLY A 295 9.71 5.81 -2.64
CA GLY A 295 10.88 6.07 -3.50
C GLY A 295 12.21 5.64 -2.90
N LYS A 296 13.31 6.05 -3.54
CA LYS A 296 14.71 5.69 -3.18
C LYS A 296 15.14 6.22 -1.82
N TYR A 297 14.66 7.41 -1.46
CA TYR A 297 15.18 8.20 -0.36
C TYR A 297 14.24 8.28 0.85
N GLY A 298 12.98 7.86 0.70
CA GLY A 298 12.00 7.92 1.77
C GLY A 298 12.38 7.02 2.94
N LYS A 299 12.04 7.47 4.14
CA LYS A 299 12.33 6.80 5.41
C LYS A 299 11.09 6.58 6.25
N ARG A 300 10.05 7.39 6.01
CA ARG A 300 8.82 7.35 6.78
C ARG A 300 7.85 6.34 6.21
N SER A 301 7.19 5.61 7.11
CA SER A 301 6.04 4.78 6.81
C SER A 301 5.08 4.82 7.99
N ILE A 302 3.82 4.47 7.73
CA ILE A 302 2.81 4.34 8.76
C ILE A 302 3.22 3.21 9.73
N ASP A 303 3.12 3.45 11.04
CA ASP A 303 3.38 2.43 12.07
C ASP A 303 2.35 1.30 11.99
N TRP A 304 2.79 0.05 12.21
CA TRP A 304 1.93 -1.12 12.10
C TRP A 304 0.71 -1.06 13.05
N LYS A 305 0.82 -0.36 14.20
CA LYS A 305 -0.31 -0.17 15.13
C LYS A 305 -1.43 0.61 14.45
N ALA A 306 -1.10 1.61 13.65
CA ALA A 306 -2.10 2.40 12.95
C ALA A 306 -2.92 1.57 11.94
N HIS A 307 -2.29 0.56 11.31
CA HIS A 307 -3.01 -0.42 10.47
C HIS A 307 -4.04 -1.20 11.30
N VAL A 308 -3.65 -1.66 12.49
CA VAL A 308 -4.54 -2.39 13.41
C VAL A 308 -5.67 -1.51 13.91
N MET A 309 -5.37 -0.27 14.29
CA MET A 309 -6.35 0.69 14.80
C MET A 309 -7.34 1.14 13.74
N MET A 310 -6.91 1.31 12.48
CA MET A 310 -7.85 1.58 11.38
C MET A 310 -8.80 0.41 11.14
N MET A 311 -8.30 -0.83 11.19
CA MET A 311 -9.15 -2.02 11.14
C MET A 311 -10.12 -2.05 12.32
N ALA A 312 -9.64 -1.75 13.53
CA ALA A 312 -10.44 -1.73 14.75
C ALA A 312 -11.55 -0.68 14.69
N ALA A 313 -11.33 0.46 14.04
CA ALA A 313 -12.34 1.50 13.86
C ALA A 313 -13.48 1.05 12.93
N ALA A 314 -13.17 0.28 11.89
CA ALA A 314 -14.17 -0.21 10.93
C ALA A 314 -14.87 -1.51 11.39
N GLN A 315 -14.16 -2.39 12.10
CA GLN A 315 -14.60 -3.75 12.41
C GLN A 315 -15.94 -3.85 13.19
N PRO A 316 -16.26 -2.93 14.13
CA PRO A 316 -17.52 -2.91 14.84
C PRO A 316 -18.71 -2.62 13.94
N PHE A 317 -18.49 -2.21 12.69
CA PHE A 317 -19.56 -1.82 11.77
C PHE A 317 -19.56 -2.68 10.51
N ILE A 318 -19.07 -3.91 10.59
CA ILE A 318 -19.21 -4.88 9.52
C ILE A 318 -19.65 -6.23 10.06
N SER A 319 -20.52 -6.90 9.31
CA SER A 319 -21.04 -8.23 9.68
C SER A 319 -19.99 -9.33 9.49
N GLY A 320 -19.23 -9.26 8.38
CA GLY A 320 -18.07 -10.08 8.08
C GLY A 320 -16.77 -9.55 8.69
N ALA A 321 -15.64 -9.86 8.05
CA ALA A 321 -14.29 -9.42 8.46
C ALA A 321 -13.67 -8.43 7.46
N ILE A 322 -12.47 -7.97 7.76
CA ILE A 322 -11.67 -7.10 6.90
C ILE A 322 -10.52 -7.89 6.31
N SER A 323 -10.42 -7.91 4.98
CA SER A 323 -9.26 -8.44 4.27
C SER A 323 -8.26 -7.31 3.99
N LYS A 324 -7.63 -6.84 5.06
CA LYS A 324 -6.57 -5.81 5.05
C LYS A 324 -5.27 -6.37 5.61
N THR A 325 -4.17 -5.93 5.04
CA THR A 325 -2.81 -6.29 5.47
C THR A 325 -2.25 -5.25 6.45
N ILE A 326 -1.63 -5.75 7.51
CA ILE A 326 -0.75 -4.97 8.40
C ILE A 326 0.64 -5.03 7.77
N ASN A 327 1.04 -3.93 7.13
CA ASN A 327 2.36 -3.81 6.52
C ASN A 327 3.36 -3.46 7.62
N MET A 328 4.46 -4.19 7.65
CA MET A 328 5.52 -4.04 8.63
C MET A 328 6.87 -3.91 7.92
N PRO A 329 7.77 -3.01 8.35
CA PRO A 329 9.11 -2.89 7.80
C PRO A 329 9.91 -4.20 7.85
N SER A 330 10.90 -4.35 6.95
CA SER A 330 11.75 -5.56 6.87
C SER A 330 12.51 -5.87 8.16
N ASN A 331 12.86 -4.84 8.94
CA ASN A 331 13.54 -4.95 10.23
C ASN A 331 12.59 -5.24 11.41
N SER A 332 11.30 -5.48 11.18
CA SER A 332 10.35 -5.81 12.25
C SER A 332 10.68 -7.14 12.92
N THR A 333 10.64 -7.11 14.25
CA THR A 333 10.97 -8.23 15.14
C THR A 333 9.83 -9.25 15.25
N VAL A 334 10.16 -10.44 15.76
CA VAL A 334 9.15 -11.48 16.04
C VAL A 334 8.18 -11.02 17.13
N GLU A 335 8.68 -10.27 18.11
CA GLU A 335 7.90 -9.67 19.18
C GLU A 335 6.89 -8.66 18.64
N GLU A 336 7.28 -7.78 17.73
CA GLU A 336 6.37 -6.82 17.11
C GLU A 336 5.29 -7.51 16.26
N ILE A 337 5.64 -8.57 15.53
CA ILE A 337 4.66 -9.37 14.79
C ILE A 337 3.65 -10.00 15.75
N ARG A 338 4.11 -10.58 16.86
CA ARG A 338 3.23 -11.11 17.91
C ARG A 338 2.34 -10.01 18.50
N ASP A 339 2.90 -8.84 18.74
CA ASP A 339 2.17 -7.70 19.30
C ASP A 339 1.12 -7.15 18.34
N ALA A 340 1.33 -7.24 17.01
CA ALA A 340 0.30 -6.95 16.01
C ALA A 340 -0.91 -7.89 16.11
N TYR A 341 -0.68 -9.20 16.31
CA TYR A 341 -1.75 -10.16 16.55
C TYR A 341 -2.45 -9.92 17.90
N ASN A 342 -1.68 -9.64 18.96
CA ASN A 342 -2.23 -9.35 20.28
C ASN A 342 -3.10 -8.09 20.26
N LEU A 343 -2.60 -7.00 19.67
CA LEU A 343 -3.36 -5.76 19.54
C LEU A 343 -4.63 -5.99 18.72
N SER A 344 -4.54 -6.70 17.59
CA SER A 344 -5.71 -7.05 16.78
C SER A 344 -6.76 -7.81 17.57
N HIS A 345 -6.35 -8.75 18.41
CA HIS A 345 -7.27 -9.47 19.30
C HIS A 345 -7.90 -8.54 20.34
N LEU A 346 -7.10 -7.71 21.01
CA LEU A 346 -7.55 -6.77 22.04
C LEU A 346 -8.51 -5.72 21.49
N THR A 347 -8.44 -5.41 20.19
CA THR A 347 -9.29 -4.41 19.53
C THR A 347 -10.41 -5.03 18.68
N MET A 348 -10.78 -6.29 18.95
CA MET A 348 -11.90 -6.99 18.30
C MET A 348 -11.75 -7.26 16.79
N ASN A 349 -10.55 -7.15 16.21
CA ASN A 349 -10.37 -7.50 14.80
C ASN A 349 -10.68 -8.99 14.57
N LYS A 350 -11.60 -9.28 13.64
CA LYS A 350 -12.04 -10.65 13.35
C LYS A 350 -11.05 -11.42 12.48
N ALA A 351 -10.28 -10.71 11.67
CA ALA A 351 -9.23 -11.26 10.82
C ALA A 351 -7.98 -10.38 10.92
N CYS A 352 -6.81 -11.00 10.81
CA CYS A 352 -5.51 -10.33 10.87
C CYS A 352 -4.56 -11.00 9.89
N ALA A 353 -4.03 -10.22 8.94
CA ALA A 353 -3.01 -10.65 8.01
C ALA A 353 -1.81 -9.71 8.15
N VAL A 354 -0.63 -10.27 8.42
CA VAL A 354 0.62 -9.51 8.54
C VAL A 354 1.45 -9.75 7.28
N TYR A 355 1.99 -8.67 6.75
CA TYR A 355 3.04 -8.71 5.74
C TYR A 355 4.24 -7.93 6.24
N ARG A 356 5.35 -8.64 6.46
CA ARG A 356 6.64 -8.03 6.72
C ARG A 356 7.37 -7.88 5.39
N ASP A 357 7.84 -6.68 5.11
CA ASP A 357 8.56 -6.40 3.87
C ASP A 357 9.78 -7.33 3.67
N CYS A 358 10.13 -7.56 2.41
CA CYS A 358 11.13 -8.55 1.97
C CYS A 358 10.85 -10.02 2.35
N SER A 359 9.65 -10.36 2.84
CA SER A 359 9.30 -11.77 3.15
C SER A 359 8.84 -12.57 1.92
N LYS A 360 8.69 -11.90 0.76
CA LYS A 360 8.43 -12.53 -0.56
C LYS A 360 9.38 -11.94 -1.61
N LEU A 361 9.85 -12.79 -2.52
CA LEU A 361 10.78 -12.44 -3.60
C LEU A 361 10.12 -11.59 -4.69
N SER A 362 8.85 -11.85 -5.00
CA SER A 362 8.09 -11.07 -5.98
C SER A 362 6.92 -10.35 -5.32
N GLN A 363 6.79 -9.06 -5.65
CA GLN A 363 5.71 -8.19 -5.20
C GLN A 363 4.99 -7.61 -6.42
N PRO A 364 3.65 -7.63 -6.47
CA PRO A 364 2.91 -7.03 -7.58
C PRO A 364 3.05 -5.50 -7.67
N LEU A 365 3.38 -4.86 -6.54
CA LEU A 365 3.58 -3.43 -6.42
C LEU A 365 4.96 -3.15 -5.84
N MET A 366 5.62 -2.14 -6.37
CA MET A 366 6.95 -1.72 -5.96
C MET A 366 6.98 -0.21 -5.72
N ASN A 367 7.70 0.22 -4.69
CA ASN A 367 7.89 1.64 -4.35
C ASN A 367 9.05 2.28 -5.13
N GLN A 368 9.87 1.47 -5.79
CA GLN A 368 11.03 1.85 -6.59
C GLN A 368 11.10 0.95 -7.82
N LEU A 369 11.71 1.44 -8.90
CA LEU A 369 12.11 0.61 -10.03
C LEU A 369 13.35 -0.19 -9.63
N VAL A 370 13.42 -1.45 -10.07
CA VAL A 370 14.70 -2.16 -10.13
C VAL A 370 15.37 -1.75 -11.43
N ASP A 371 16.66 -1.44 -11.38
CA ASP A 371 17.43 -0.98 -12.54
C ASP A 371 17.34 -2.02 -13.68
N SER A 372 16.88 -1.56 -14.85
CA SER A 372 16.60 -2.38 -16.02
C SER A 372 17.87 -2.86 -16.74
N SER A 373 19.03 -2.27 -16.44
CA SER A 373 20.33 -2.77 -16.92
C SER A 373 20.77 -4.10 -16.29
N ALA A 374 19.95 -4.65 -15.39
CA ALA A 374 20.19 -5.90 -14.69
C ALA A 374 19.06 -6.93 -14.93
N MET A 375 18.30 -6.80 -16.02
CA MET A 375 17.09 -7.59 -16.25
C MET A 375 17.16 -8.41 -17.55
N GLU A 376 17.94 -9.50 -17.58
CA GLU A 376 17.80 -10.55 -18.59
C GLU A 376 17.04 -11.74 -17.96
N ASP A 377 15.77 -11.94 -18.32
CA ASP A 377 14.92 -13.06 -17.84
C ASP A 377 14.44 -13.06 -16.37
N ASP A 378 13.27 -13.67 -16.16
CA ASP A 378 12.68 -13.93 -14.84
C ASP A 378 13.66 -14.68 -13.90
N GLU A 379 14.61 -15.44 -14.46
CA GLU A 379 15.66 -16.15 -13.70
C GLU A 379 16.74 -15.19 -13.15
N GLU A 380 17.19 -14.17 -13.89
CA GLU A 380 18.16 -13.20 -13.35
C GLU A 380 17.50 -12.20 -12.41
N VAL A 381 16.22 -11.86 -12.61
CA VAL A 381 15.45 -11.09 -11.62
C VAL A 381 15.37 -11.87 -10.32
N GLU A 382 15.08 -13.17 -10.36
CA GLU A 382 15.16 -14.03 -9.18
C GLU A 382 16.58 -14.02 -8.58
N GLU A 383 17.64 -14.08 -9.39
CA GLU A 383 19.02 -14.13 -8.92
C GLU A 383 19.51 -12.80 -8.29
N LEU A 384 19.14 -11.65 -8.86
CA LEU A 384 19.41 -10.32 -8.30
C LEU A 384 18.59 -10.03 -7.05
N VAL A 385 17.32 -10.42 -7.03
CA VAL A 385 16.49 -10.30 -5.84
C VAL A 385 17.02 -11.22 -4.74
N VAL A 386 17.43 -12.46 -5.07
CA VAL A 386 18.12 -13.37 -4.15
C VAL A 386 19.39 -12.73 -3.61
N THR A 387 20.21 -12.11 -4.47
CA THR A 387 21.46 -11.45 -4.06
C THR A 387 21.17 -10.28 -3.11
N LYS A 388 20.24 -9.38 -3.45
CA LYS A 388 19.83 -8.28 -2.57
C LYS A 388 19.24 -8.78 -1.24
N MET A 389 18.42 -9.83 -1.27
CA MET A 389 17.88 -10.44 -0.05
C MET A 389 18.99 -11.05 0.81
N VAL A 390 20.01 -11.67 0.21
CA VAL A 390 21.18 -12.17 0.95
C VAL A 390 21.89 -11.01 1.64
N GLU A 391 22.13 -9.90 0.95
CA GLU A 391 22.76 -8.71 1.53
C GLU A 391 21.94 -8.10 2.67
N GLU A 392 20.62 -7.97 2.49
CA GLU A 392 19.74 -7.46 3.55
C GLU A 392 19.69 -8.41 4.76
N VAL A 393 19.60 -9.73 4.54
CA VAL A 393 19.64 -10.71 5.63
C VAL A 393 21.00 -10.68 6.35
N VAL A 394 22.10 -10.51 5.63
CA VAL A 394 23.44 -10.33 6.22
C VAL A 394 23.49 -9.12 7.14
N LYS A 395 22.91 -7.98 6.74
CA LYS A 395 22.88 -6.75 7.56
C LYS A 395 22.07 -6.90 8.85
N VAL A 396 21.05 -7.74 8.86
CA VAL A 396 20.12 -7.91 9.99
C VAL A 396 20.57 -9.02 10.95
N LEU A 397 21.38 -9.98 10.49
CA LEU A 397 21.86 -11.08 11.31
C LEU A 397 22.82 -10.57 12.42
N PRO A 398 22.61 -10.95 13.70
CA PRO A 398 23.43 -10.50 14.82
C PRO A 398 24.74 -11.31 14.95
N VAL A 399 25.39 -11.61 13.83
CA VAL A 399 26.66 -12.35 13.76
C VAL A 399 27.62 -11.65 12.80
N PRO A 400 28.95 -11.85 12.92
CA PRO A 400 29.92 -11.28 11.99
C PRO A 400 29.61 -11.62 10.54
N GLU A 401 29.90 -10.71 9.61
CA GLU A 401 29.52 -10.83 8.20
C GLU A 401 29.98 -12.15 7.54
N VAL A 402 31.15 -12.63 7.93
CA VAL A 402 31.75 -13.90 7.49
C VAL A 402 30.87 -15.10 7.84
N ASP A 403 30.20 -15.07 8.99
CA ASP A 403 29.28 -16.11 9.47
C ASP A 403 27.83 -15.85 9.03
N ALA A 404 27.47 -14.57 8.83
CA ALA A 404 26.15 -14.16 8.37
C ALA A 404 25.88 -14.61 6.92
N ARG A 405 26.87 -14.48 6.04
CA ARG A 405 26.69 -14.67 4.59
C ARG A 405 26.30 -16.10 4.19
N PRO A 406 26.94 -17.17 4.71
CA PRO A 406 26.53 -18.55 4.42
C PRO A 406 25.12 -18.87 4.94
N VAL A 407 24.75 -18.33 6.11
CA VAL A 407 23.43 -18.51 6.71
C VAL A 407 22.37 -17.79 5.87
N ALA A 408 22.64 -16.53 5.49
CA ALA A 408 21.79 -15.74 4.63
C ALA A 408 21.58 -16.43 3.26
N GLN A 409 22.64 -16.89 2.61
CA GLN A 409 22.54 -17.65 1.34
C GLN A 409 21.71 -18.92 1.51
N SER A 410 21.91 -19.69 2.57
CA SER A 410 21.12 -20.90 2.85
C SER A 410 19.64 -20.57 3.06
N MET A 411 19.34 -19.53 3.84
CA MET A 411 17.96 -19.10 4.11
C MET A 411 17.26 -18.56 2.86
N VAL A 412 17.92 -17.69 2.10
CA VAL A 412 17.35 -17.11 0.90
C VAL A 412 17.16 -18.18 -0.19
N ASN A 413 18.15 -19.05 -0.40
CA ASN A 413 18.00 -20.18 -1.34
C ASN A 413 16.86 -21.11 -0.92
N TYR A 414 16.67 -21.34 0.38
CA TYR A 414 15.54 -22.12 0.88
C TYR A 414 14.18 -21.51 0.49
N ILE A 415 14.05 -20.18 0.57
CA ILE A 415 12.83 -19.43 0.26
C ILE A 415 12.61 -19.33 -1.26
N ALA A 416 13.68 -19.13 -2.03
CA ALA A 416 13.63 -18.96 -3.49
C ALA A 416 13.35 -20.25 -4.24
N THR A 417 13.77 -21.40 -3.71
CA THR A 417 13.52 -22.66 -4.41
C THR A 417 12.04 -23.04 -4.33
N ARG A 418 11.34 -23.02 -5.47
CA ARG A 418 9.96 -23.52 -5.57
C ARG A 418 9.94 -25.03 -5.33
N ARG A 419 9.39 -25.45 -4.20
CA ARG A 419 9.30 -26.88 -3.82
C ARG A 419 7.90 -27.39 -4.09
N GLN A 420 7.79 -28.47 -4.87
CA GLN A 420 6.55 -29.22 -4.89
C GLN A 420 6.25 -29.71 -3.48
N LEU A 421 5.07 -29.35 -2.98
CA LEU A 421 4.54 -29.99 -1.79
C LEU A 421 4.34 -31.48 -2.10
N PRO A 422 4.66 -32.38 -1.16
CA PRO A 422 4.44 -33.80 -1.37
C PRO A 422 2.96 -34.05 -1.66
N ASN A 423 2.67 -34.88 -2.67
CA ASN A 423 1.30 -35.27 -3.06
C ASN A 423 0.45 -35.82 -1.91
N LYS A 424 1.10 -36.25 -0.81
CA LYS A 424 0.47 -36.66 0.44
C LYS A 424 1.21 -36.00 1.60
N LYS A 425 0.48 -35.29 2.47
CA LYS A 425 0.99 -34.82 3.76
C LYS A 425 1.13 -36.02 4.70
N LYS A 426 2.29 -36.23 5.34
CA LYS A 426 2.38 -37.12 6.50
C LYS A 426 1.60 -36.45 7.63
N GLY A 427 0.46 -37.02 7.98
CA GLY A 427 -0.27 -36.66 9.20
C GLY A 427 0.19 -37.57 10.33
N ASP A 428 0.88 -37.00 11.30
CA ASP A 428 1.13 -37.70 12.56
C ASP A 428 -0.06 -37.46 13.49
N ASN A 429 -0.81 -38.52 13.78
CA ASN A 429 -1.87 -38.49 14.78
C ASN A 429 -1.23 -38.61 16.17
N ILE A 430 -1.12 -37.50 16.89
CA ILE A 430 -0.60 -37.49 18.26
C ILE A 430 -1.76 -37.82 19.21
N LYS A 431 -1.75 -39.03 19.76
CA LYS A 431 -2.72 -39.42 20.79
C LYS A 431 -2.26 -38.84 22.14
N ALA A 432 -2.85 -37.73 22.55
CA ALA A 432 -2.58 -37.13 23.86
C ALA A 432 -3.54 -37.66 24.94
N ARG A 433 -3.14 -37.55 26.21
CA ARG A 433 -4.02 -37.77 27.36
C ARG A 433 -4.02 -36.54 28.25
N ILE A 434 -5.18 -35.94 28.47
CA ILE A 434 -5.38 -34.83 29.42
C ILE A 434 -6.38 -35.32 30.46
N GLY A 435 -5.99 -35.31 31.74
CA GLY A 435 -6.87 -35.74 32.84
C GLY A 435 -7.37 -37.18 32.74
N GLY A 436 -6.60 -38.09 32.13
CA GLY A 436 -6.98 -39.50 31.94
C GLY A 436 -7.84 -39.78 30.68
N HIS A 437 -8.31 -38.75 29.99
CA HIS A 437 -9.08 -38.89 28.75
C HIS A 437 -8.17 -38.77 27.53
N SER A 438 -8.35 -39.67 26.56
CA SER A 438 -7.63 -39.59 25.29
C SER A 438 -8.23 -38.51 24.40
N VAL A 439 -7.38 -37.58 23.94
CA VAL A 439 -7.72 -36.58 22.92
C VAL A 439 -7.01 -37.00 21.64
N ARG A 440 -7.74 -37.01 20.52
CA ARG A 440 -7.20 -37.31 19.19
C ARG A 440 -6.77 -36.05 18.48
#